data_AF-A0A2J5PRK1-F1
#
_entry.id   AF-A0A2J5PRK1-F1
#
_cell.length_a   1.000
_cell.length_b   1.000
_cell.length_c   1.000
_cell.angle_alpha   90.00
_cell.angle_beta   90.00
_cell.angle_gamma   90.00
#
_symmetry.space_group_name_H-M   'P 1'
#
loop_
_entity.id
_entity.type
_entity.pdbx_description
1 polymer ?
#
loop_
_entity_poly.entity_id
_entity_poly.type
_entity_poly.pdbx_seq_one_letter_code
_entity_poly.pdbx_strand_id
1 'polypeptide(L)'
;MRILLNITLLASFVFPLASKASTTDPIIIQPKNGETLEDSDRYTKQYFLCVKENAIRYTKTGESAEAIAKAAVSACENLIAKSTSSNIYWLNSSKLAQQEMIEKLRQYGENVGIKYAMDEKLKQAK
;
A
#
# COMPACT_ATOMS: atom_id res chain seq x y z
N MET A 1 12.72 -0.83 -74.69
CA MET A 1 11.41 -1.47 -74.51
C MET A 1 11.38 -2.14 -73.15
N ARG A 2 10.38 -1.82 -72.31
CA ARG A 2 10.09 -2.41 -70.99
C ARG A 2 10.12 -3.96 -71.08
N ILE A 3 10.53 -4.70 -70.04
CA ILE A 3 9.67 -5.34 -69.03
C ILE A 3 10.63 -6.12 -68.09
N LEU A 4 10.85 -5.69 -66.83
CA LEU A 4 10.35 -6.32 -65.58
C LEU A 4 10.41 -7.86 -65.56
N LEU A 5 11.17 -8.48 -64.65
CA LEU A 5 10.71 -9.65 -63.89
C LEU A 5 11.66 -10.06 -62.73
N ASN A 6 11.09 -10.05 -61.52
CA ASN A 6 11.30 -10.98 -60.39
C ASN A 6 12.61 -10.96 -59.60
N ILE A 7 12.62 -10.09 -58.57
CA ILE A 7 13.32 -10.33 -57.30
C ILE A 7 12.53 -11.41 -56.54
N THR A 8 13.05 -12.63 -56.52
CA THR A 8 12.65 -13.68 -55.57
C THR A 8 13.90 -14.36 -55.08
N LEU A 9 14.42 -13.91 -53.94
CA LEU A 9 15.37 -14.69 -53.15
C LEU A 9 14.80 -14.81 -51.74
N LEU A 10 14.41 -16.04 -51.44
CA LEU A 10 13.75 -16.51 -50.23
C LEU A 10 14.46 -16.02 -48.97
N ALA A 11 13.84 -15.06 -48.27
CA ALA A 11 14.02 -14.89 -46.82
C ALA A 11 13.02 -15.79 -46.09
N SER A 12 13.15 -17.10 -46.30
CA SER A 12 12.53 -18.10 -45.44
C SER A 12 13.29 -18.13 -44.13
N PHE A 13 12.76 -17.45 -43.10
CA PHE A 13 12.74 -17.84 -41.68
C PHE A 13 12.11 -16.68 -40.87
N VAL A 14 10.88 -16.30 -41.23
CA VAL A 14 10.02 -15.60 -40.28
C VAL A 14 9.39 -16.69 -39.44
N PHE A 15 10.05 -17.05 -38.33
CA PHE A 15 9.40 -17.75 -37.24
C PHE A 15 8.15 -16.92 -36.88
N PRO A 16 6.92 -17.47 -36.99
CA PRO A 16 5.84 -16.88 -36.22
C PRO A 16 6.18 -17.24 -34.78
N LEU A 17 6.78 -16.28 -34.06
CA LEU A 17 6.78 -16.29 -32.60
C LEU A 17 5.33 -16.09 -32.17
N ALA A 18 4.53 -17.14 -32.35
CA ALA A 18 3.25 -17.29 -31.71
C ALA A 18 3.59 -17.47 -30.22
N SER A 19 3.78 -16.35 -29.54
CA SER A 19 3.73 -16.27 -28.10
C SER A 19 2.32 -16.69 -27.70
N LYS A 20 2.09 -18.01 -27.60
CA LYS A 20 0.96 -18.53 -26.86
C LYS A 20 1.23 -18.12 -25.41
N ALA A 21 0.65 -16.99 -25.00
CA ALA A 21 0.52 -16.66 -23.59
C ALA A 21 -0.13 -17.88 -22.92
N SER A 22 0.63 -18.52 -22.03
CA SER A 22 0.18 -19.61 -21.20
C SER A 22 -1.05 -19.13 -20.42
N THR A 23 -2.22 -19.71 -20.64
CA THR A 23 -3.46 -19.36 -19.90
C THR A 23 -3.46 -19.91 -18.47
N THR A 24 -2.29 -20.25 -17.94
CA THR A 24 -2.09 -20.89 -16.64
C THR A 24 -1.32 -20.01 -15.66
N ASP A 25 -0.92 -18.80 -16.06
CA ASP A 25 -0.28 -17.86 -15.14
C ASP A 25 -1.34 -17.30 -14.18
N PRO A 26 -1.09 -17.30 -12.86
CA PRO A 26 -2.03 -16.75 -11.90
C PRO A 26 -2.30 -15.27 -12.20
N ILE A 27 -3.57 -14.87 -12.17
CA ILE A 27 -3.96 -13.47 -12.39
C ILE A 27 -3.36 -12.63 -11.25
N ILE A 28 -2.33 -11.84 -11.56
CA ILE A 28 -1.75 -10.88 -10.62
C ILE A 28 -2.62 -9.63 -10.61
N ILE A 29 -3.21 -9.33 -9.45
CA ILE A 29 -3.98 -8.11 -9.21
C ILE A 29 -3.00 -6.94 -9.06
N GLN A 30 -3.14 -5.94 -9.92
CA GLN A 30 -2.36 -4.71 -9.87
C GLN A 30 -3.13 -3.59 -9.13
N PRO A 31 -2.44 -2.63 -8.50
CA PRO A 31 -3.07 -1.41 -8.00
C PRO A 31 -3.85 -0.70 -9.11
N LYS A 32 -5.11 -0.34 -8.84
CA LYS A 32 -6.02 0.22 -9.86
C LYS A 32 -5.63 1.62 -10.36
N ASN A 33 -4.73 2.29 -9.65
CA ASN A 33 -4.49 3.72 -9.75
C ASN A 33 -3.14 4.06 -10.44
N GLY A 34 -2.39 3.04 -10.88
CA GLY A 34 -0.99 3.20 -11.29
C GLY A 34 0.00 3.43 -10.13
N GLU A 35 -0.50 3.38 -8.89
CA GLU A 35 0.34 3.46 -7.69
C GLU A 35 1.23 2.23 -7.53
N THR A 36 2.34 2.43 -6.83
CA THR A 36 3.45 1.50 -6.68
C THR A 36 3.70 1.16 -5.21
N LEU A 37 4.68 0.28 -4.96
CA LEU A 37 5.16 0.00 -3.61
C LEU A 37 5.73 1.25 -2.91
N GLU A 38 6.26 2.21 -3.66
CA GLU A 38 6.75 3.48 -3.09
C GLU A 38 5.59 4.33 -2.55
N ASP A 39 4.44 4.30 -3.23
CA ASP A 39 3.22 4.95 -2.76
C ASP A 39 2.70 4.26 -1.50
N SER A 40 2.72 2.93 -1.45
CA SER A 40 2.36 2.14 -0.27
C SER A 40 3.22 2.51 0.95
N ASP A 41 4.55 2.58 0.78
CA ASP A 41 5.49 2.98 1.83
C ASP A 41 5.23 4.42 2.29
N ARG A 42 5.02 5.34 1.34
CA ARG A 42 4.70 6.75 1.65
C ARG A 42 3.41 6.85 2.47
N TYR A 43 2.34 6.16 2.09
CA TYR A 43 1.09 6.17 2.86
C TYR A 43 1.24 5.56 4.25
N THR A 44 2.08 4.53 4.39
CA THR A 44 2.39 3.92 5.69
C THR A 44 3.13 4.90 6.60
N LYS A 45 4.11 5.63 6.08
CA LYS A 45 4.80 6.70 6.83
C LYS A 45 3.83 7.83 7.22
N GLN A 46 2.99 8.26 6.29
CA GLN A 46 1.96 9.27 6.55
C GLN A 46 0.96 8.81 7.61
N TYR A 47 0.59 7.52 7.62
CA TYR A 47 -0.29 6.95 8.64
C TYR A 47 0.30 7.12 10.05
N PHE A 48 1.56 6.71 10.27
CA PHE A 48 2.18 6.85 11.59
C PHE A 48 2.38 8.31 12.01
N LEU A 49 2.67 9.20 11.06
CA LEU A 49 2.75 10.64 11.33
C LEU A 49 1.39 11.19 11.75
N CYS A 50 0.33 10.86 11.01
CA CYS A 50 -1.04 11.23 11.33
C CYS A 50 -1.45 10.75 12.73
N VAL A 51 -1.12 9.49 13.07
CA VAL A 51 -1.42 8.94 14.40
C VAL A 51 -0.69 9.71 15.49
N LYS A 52 0.60 9.99 15.32
CA LYS A 52 1.38 10.82 16.25
C LYS A 52 0.73 12.18 16.47
N GLU A 53 0.40 12.89 15.39
CA GLU A 53 -0.16 14.24 15.47
C GLU A 53 -1.53 14.27 16.15
N ASN A 54 -2.40 13.30 15.84
CA ASN A 54 -3.70 13.17 16.50
C ASN A 54 -3.56 12.76 17.96
N ALA A 55 -2.65 11.85 18.30
CA ALA A 55 -2.41 11.44 19.68
C ALA A 55 -1.97 12.63 20.55
N ILE A 56 -1.02 13.45 20.05
CA ILE A 56 -0.60 14.69 20.72
C ILE A 56 -1.78 15.64 20.88
N ARG A 57 -2.55 15.87 19.80
CA ARG A 57 -3.70 16.78 19.82
C ARG A 57 -4.76 16.37 20.83
N TYR A 58 -5.08 15.09 20.90
CA TYR A 58 -6.12 14.55 21.77
C TYR A 58 -5.70 14.44 23.24
N THR A 59 -4.42 14.65 23.60
CA THR A 59 -4.04 14.74 25.03
C THR A 59 -4.79 15.81 25.81
N LYS A 60 -5.26 16.86 25.12
CA LYS A 60 -6.03 17.97 25.69
C LYS A 60 -7.45 17.58 26.12
N THR A 61 -7.95 16.40 25.76
CA THR A 61 -9.32 15.97 26.10
C THR A 61 -9.44 15.41 27.51
N GLY A 62 -8.33 15.14 28.19
CA GLY A 62 -8.32 14.51 29.52
C GLY A 62 -8.47 12.98 29.51
N GLU A 63 -8.70 12.37 28.35
CA GLU A 63 -8.87 10.93 28.17
C GLU A 63 -7.60 10.11 28.49
N SER A 64 -7.75 8.78 28.65
CA SER A 64 -6.62 7.86 28.84
C SER A 64 -5.73 7.80 27.58
N ALA A 65 -4.46 7.41 27.74
CA ALA A 65 -3.54 7.28 26.61
C ALA A 65 -4.02 6.23 25.59
N GLU A 66 -4.63 5.14 26.07
CA GLU A 66 -5.21 4.07 25.25
C GLU A 66 -6.43 4.56 24.47
N ALA A 67 -7.33 5.32 25.11
CA ALA A 67 -8.49 5.91 24.45
C ALA A 67 -8.06 6.91 23.36
N ILE A 68 -7.07 7.76 23.67
CA ILE A 68 -6.45 8.69 22.72
C ILE A 68 -5.84 7.95 21.53
N ALA A 69 -5.11 6.87 21.78
CA ALA A 69 -4.44 6.10 20.73
C ALA A 69 -5.44 5.47 19.76
N LYS A 70 -6.52 4.86 20.28
CA LYS A 70 -7.60 4.31 19.46
C LYS A 70 -8.28 5.38 18.61
N ALA A 71 -8.57 6.54 19.19
CA ALA A 71 -9.14 7.67 18.47
C ALA A 71 -8.19 8.20 17.37
N ALA A 72 -6.88 8.26 17.66
CA ALA A 72 -5.87 8.69 16.70
C ALA A 72 -5.74 7.71 15.53
N VAL A 73 -5.74 6.40 15.79
CA VAL A 73 -5.75 5.38 14.73
C VAL A 73 -7.00 5.49 13.87
N SER A 74 -8.18 5.59 14.49
CA SER A 74 -9.46 5.73 13.78
C SER A 74 -9.47 6.95 12.84
N ALA A 75 -8.92 8.09 13.28
CA ALA A 75 -8.82 9.29 12.47
C ALA A 75 -7.91 9.15 11.23
N CYS A 76 -7.02 8.15 11.22
CA CYS A 76 -5.99 7.96 10.19
C CYS A 76 -6.20 6.67 9.37
N GLU A 77 -7.28 5.91 9.58
CA GLU A 77 -7.52 4.61 8.92
C GLU A 77 -7.56 4.69 7.39
N ASN A 78 -7.95 5.84 6.83
CA ASN A 78 -7.95 6.05 5.39
C ASN A 78 -6.56 5.85 4.77
N LEU A 79 -5.48 6.13 5.51
CA LEU A 79 -4.10 5.93 5.05
C LEU A 79 -3.69 4.45 5.06
N ILE A 80 -4.26 3.63 5.94
CA ILE A 80 -4.10 2.17 5.89
C ILE A 80 -4.72 1.65 4.59
N ALA A 81 -5.96 2.08 4.28
CA ALA A 81 -6.65 1.67 3.06
C ALA A 81 -5.89 2.07 1.79
N LYS A 82 -5.32 3.28 1.75
CA LYS A 82 -4.45 3.71 0.66
C LYS A 82 -3.21 2.84 0.56
N SER A 83 -2.47 2.69 1.67
CA SER A 83 -1.25 1.87 1.73
C SER A 83 -1.47 0.45 1.20
N THR A 84 -2.54 -0.23 1.62
CA THR A 84 -2.83 -1.60 1.20
C THR A 84 -3.29 -1.67 -0.26
N SER A 85 -4.10 -0.71 -0.72
CA SER A 85 -4.56 -0.66 -2.11
C SER A 85 -3.45 -0.39 -3.14
N SER A 86 -2.35 0.24 -2.72
CA SER A 86 -1.15 0.46 -3.54
C SER A 86 -0.13 -0.68 -3.44
N ASN A 87 -0.37 -1.71 -2.63
CA ASN A 87 0.58 -2.77 -2.34
C ASN A 87 0.26 -4.05 -3.12
N ILE A 88 1.07 -4.38 -4.14
CA ILE A 88 0.87 -5.58 -4.96
C ILE A 88 0.91 -6.88 -4.14
N TYR A 89 1.76 -6.97 -3.11
CA TYR A 89 1.85 -8.18 -2.28
C TYR A 89 0.58 -8.36 -1.43
N TRP A 90 0.04 -7.27 -0.88
CA TRP A 90 -1.22 -7.32 -0.14
C TRP A 90 -2.38 -7.72 -1.05
N LEU A 91 -2.49 -7.10 -2.23
CA LEU A 91 -3.57 -7.37 -3.19
C LEU A 91 -3.63 -8.84 -3.62
N ASN A 92 -2.47 -9.49 -3.71
CA ASN A 92 -2.34 -10.89 -4.13
C ASN A 92 -2.21 -11.88 -2.96
N SER A 93 -2.36 -11.42 -1.72
CA SER A 93 -2.39 -12.28 -0.53
C SER A 93 -3.80 -12.84 -0.25
N SER A 94 -3.88 -13.85 0.61
CA SER A 94 -5.17 -14.41 1.04
C SER A 94 -5.99 -13.39 1.83
N LYS A 95 -7.32 -13.51 1.85
CA LYS A 95 -8.19 -12.63 2.65
C LYS A 95 -7.79 -12.60 4.14
N LEU A 96 -7.37 -13.74 4.69
CA LEU A 96 -6.89 -13.83 6.07
C LEU A 96 -5.62 -13.00 6.25
N ALA A 97 -4.63 -13.17 5.38
CA ALA A 97 -3.38 -12.39 5.43
C ALA A 97 -3.64 -10.88 5.27
N GLN A 98 -4.60 -10.50 4.41
CA GLN A 98 -5.01 -9.11 4.25
C GLN A 98 -5.57 -8.51 5.55
N GLN A 99 -6.43 -9.26 6.24
CA GLN A 99 -7.01 -8.84 7.52
C GLN A 99 -5.95 -8.76 8.62
N GLU A 100 -5.07 -9.77 8.72
CA GLU A 100 -3.97 -9.79 9.69
C GLU A 100 -3.01 -8.60 9.50
N MET A 101 -2.71 -8.23 8.25
CA MET A 101 -1.83 -7.09 7.98
C MET A 101 -2.47 -5.76 8.41
N ILE A 102 -3.76 -5.56 8.12
CA ILE A 102 -4.49 -4.37 8.57
C ILE A 102 -4.51 -4.29 10.09
N GLU A 103 -4.78 -5.41 10.75
CA GLU A 103 -4.83 -5.47 12.21
C GLU A 103 -3.47 -5.18 12.85
N LYS A 104 -2.37 -5.72 12.28
CA LYS A 104 -1.01 -5.37 12.71
C LYS A 104 -0.71 -3.88 12.55
N LEU A 105 -1.12 -3.26 11.44
CA LEU A 105 -0.94 -1.82 11.24
C LEU A 105 -1.73 -0.99 12.26
N ARG A 106 -2.93 -1.42 12.63
CA ARG A 106 -3.70 -0.79 13.72
C ARG A 106 -2.96 -0.90 15.04
N GLN A 107 -2.55 -2.10 15.43
CA GLN A 107 -1.82 -2.35 16.68
C GLN A 107 -0.52 -1.55 16.77
N TYR A 108 0.25 -1.48 15.68
CA TYR A 108 1.45 -0.64 15.62
C TYR A 108 1.10 0.85 15.75
N GLY A 109 0.01 1.29 15.11
CA GLY A 109 -0.50 2.65 15.27
C GLY A 109 -0.90 2.94 16.71
N GLU A 110 -1.64 2.05 17.37
CA GLU A 110 -2.05 2.21 18.76
C GLU A 110 -0.84 2.31 19.69
N ASN A 111 0.19 1.46 19.51
CA ASN A 111 1.42 1.54 20.29
C ASN A 111 2.16 2.88 20.11
N VAL A 112 2.22 3.39 18.87
CA VAL A 112 2.77 4.72 18.58
C VAL A 112 1.92 5.80 19.25
N GLY A 113 0.60 5.72 19.14
CA GLY A 113 -0.34 6.66 19.74
C GLY A 113 -0.22 6.73 21.25
N ILE A 114 -0.17 5.57 21.94
CA ILE A 114 0.00 5.48 23.39
C ILE A 114 1.29 6.18 23.81
N LYS A 115 2.41 5.85 23.16
CA LYS A 115 3.71 6.46 23.46
C LYS A 115 3.64 7.98 23.41
N TYR A 116 3.15 8.55 22.30
CA TYR A 116 3.11 10.00 22.14
C TYR A 116 2.09 10.68 23.05
N ALA A 117 0.96 10.03 23.34
CA ALA A 117 -0.02 10.55 24.30
C ALA A 117 0.57 10.60 25.72
N MET A 118 1.29 9.56 26.14
CA MET A 118 1.97 9.53 27.44
C MET A 118 3.09 10.56 27.52
N ASP A 119 3.97 10.61 26.52
CA ASP A 119 5.08 11.58 26.46
C ASP A 119 4.57 13.02 26.58
N GLU A 120 3.47 13.34 25.91
CA GLU A 120 2.91 14.68 25.92
C GLU A 120 2.21 15.01 27.25
N LYS A 121 1.46 14.07 27.83
CA LYS A 121 0.88 14.24 29.18
C LYS A 121 1.96 14.48 30.24
N LEU A 122 3.08 13.75 30.15
CA LEU A 122 4.23 13.91 31.08
C LEU A 122 4.91 15.28 30.96
N LYS A 123 4.90 15.90 29.78
CA LYS A 123 5.40 17.28 29.62
C LYS A 123 4.46 18.30 30.23
N GLN A 124 3.15 18.10 30.11
CA GLN A 124 2.14 19.03 30.63
C GLN A 124 1.98 18.94 32.16
N ALA A 125 2.42 17.84 32.78
CA ALA A 125 2.41 17.65 34.23
C ALA A 125 3.61 18.31 34.94
N LYS A 126 4.57 18.88 34.19
CA LYS A 126 5.72 19.63 34.70
C LYS A 126 5.45 21.13 34.60
#